data_AF-X1ER60-F1
#
_entry.id   AF-X1ER60-F1
#
_cell.length_a   1.000
_cell.length_b   1.000
_cell.length_c   1.000
_cell.angle_alpha   90.00
_cell.angle_beta   90.00
_cell.angle_gamma   90.00
#
_symmetry.space_group_name_H-M   'P 1'
#
loop_
_entity.id
_entity.type
_entity.pdbx_description
1 polymer ?
#
loop_
_entity_poly.entity_id
_entity_poly.type
_entity_poly.pdbx_seq_one_letter_code
_entity_poly.pdbx_strand_id
1 'polypeptide(L)'
;DFIINAGGTIADTDQFEGGFCPERARKKVARVYDNVANVIEISKREGIPTYKAANRLAEERIRKIGEINKLRVKVSKKLARASE
;
A
#
# COMPACT_ATOMS: atom_id res chain seq x y z
N ASP A 1 -1.04 -1.01 -16.12
CA ASP A 1 -2.10 -2.05 -16.09
C ASP A 1 -2.41 -2.50 -14.66
N PHE A 2 -1.45 -3.00 -13.89
CA PHE A 2 -1.68 -3.64 -12.60
C PHE A 2 -2.36 -2.73 -11.55
N ILE A 3 -2.15 -1.41 -11.62
CA ILE A 3 -2.80 -0.46 -10.70
C ILE A 3 -4.31 -0.36 -10.98
N ILE A 4 -4.72 -0.26 -12.26
CA ILE A 4 -6.14 -0.07 -12.59
C ILE A 4 -6.94 -1.35 -12.37
N ASN A 5 -6.32 -2.52 -12.60
CA ASN A 5 -6.93 -3.82 -12.39
C ASN A 5 -6.86 -4.32 -10.94
N ALA A 6 -6.24 -3.56 -10.02
CA ALA A 6 -6.09 -3.96 -8.62
C ALA A 6 -7.42 -4.04 -7.85
N GLY A 7 -8.53 -3.54 -8.41
CA GLY A 7 -9.83 -3.54 -7.76
C GLY A 7 -10.30 -4.93 -7.31
N GLY A 8 -10.09 -5.97 -8.12
CA GLY A 8 -10.44 -7.35 -7.74
C GLY A 8 -9.66 -7.82 -6.52
N THR A 9 -8.34 -7.73 -6.57
CA THR A 9 -7.46 -8.09 -5.45
C THR A 9 -7.76 -7.29 -4.18
N ILE A 10 -8.07 -6.00 -4.30
CA ILE A 10 -8.45 -5.16 -3.16
C ILE A 10 -9.78 -5.65 -2.56
N ALA A 11 -10.78 -5.96 -3.38
CA ALA A 11 -12.05 -6.47 -2.91
C ALA A 11 -11.91 -7.83 -2.22
N ASP A 12 -11.08 -8.72 -2.75
CA ASP A 12 -10.81 -10.04 -2.17
C ASP A 12 -10.23 -9.94 -0.76
N THR A 13 -9.41 -8.91 -0.48
CA THR A 13 -8.84 -8.70 0.86
C THR A 13 -9.88 -8.43 1.94
N ASP A 14 -11.09 -8.01 1.55
CA ASP A 14 -12.15 -7.71 2.49
C ASP A 14 -12.61 -8.94 3.29
N GLN A 15 -12.41 -10.14 2.74
CA GLN A 15 -12.72 -11.41 3.41
C GLN A 15 -11.96 -11.57 4.73
N PHE A 16 -10.77 -10.99 4.85
CA PHE A 16 -9.95 -11.07 6.07
C PHE A 16 -10.41 -10.15 7.21
N GLU A 17 -11.41 -9.28 6.98
CA GLU A 17 -11.96 -8.35 7.98
C GLU A 17 -13.29 -8.85 8.58
N GLY A 18 -13.37 -10.14 8.87
CA GLY A 18 -14.54 -10.77 9.48
C GLY A 18 -15.64 -11.17 8.50
N GLY A 19 -15.28 -11.45 7.24
CA GLY A 19 -16.20 -11.83 6.17
C GLY A 19 -16.48 -10.69 5.18
N PHE A 20 -16.94 -11.04 3.99
CA PHE A 20 -17.09 -10.10 2.87
C PHE A 20 -18.22 -9.09 3.11
N CYS A 21 -17.90 -7.80 3.02
CA CYS A 21 -18.83 -6.68 3.08
C CYS A 21 -18.73 -5.86 1.78
N PRO A 22 -19.74 -5.92 0.89
CA PRO A 22 -19.68 -5.26 -0.42
C PRO A 22 -19.44 -3.74 -0.36
N GLU A 23 -19.99 -3.06 0.65
CA GLU A 23 -19.81 -1.62 0.81
C GLU A 23 -18.40 -1.26 1.24
N ARG A 24 -17.82 -2.04 2.16
CA ARG A 24 -16.44 -1.86 2.63
C ARG A 24 -15.43 -2.18 1.54
N ALA A 25 -15.64 -3.27 0.80
CA ALA A 25 -14.86 -3.62 -0.37
C ALA A 25 -14.89 -2.48 -1.41
N ARG A 26 -16.07 -1.96 -1.77
CA ARG A 26 -16.21 -0.81 -2.68
C ARG A 26 -15.46 0.44 -2.20
N LYS A 27 -15.57 0.78 -0.91
CA LYS A 27 -14.82 1.91 -0.31
C LYS A 27 -13.30 1.72 -0.43
N LYS A 28 -12.78 0.51 -0.25
CA LYS A 28 -11.35 0.23 -0.42
C LYS A 28 -10.92 0.29 -1.88
N VAL A 29 -11.72 -0.26 -2.80
CA VAL A 29 -11.46 -0.22 -4.24
C VAL A 29 -11.41 1.21 -4.78
N ALA A 30 -12.20 2.13 -4.21
CA ALA A 30 -12.19 3.55 -4.60
C ALA A 30 -10.78 4.19 -4.53
N ARG A 31 -9.88 3.67 -3.66
CA ARG A 31 -8.48 4.13 -3.54
C ARG A 31 -7.64 3.87 -4.79
N VAL A 32 -8.10 3.05 -5.74
CA VAL A 32 -7.45 2.90 -7.05
C VAL A 32 -7.36 4.25 -7.76
N TYR A 33 -8.37 5.11 -7.61
CA TYR A 33 -8.35 6.46 -8.16
C TYR A 33 -7.13 7.25 -7.67
N ASP A 34 -6.93 7.31 -6.35
CA ASP A 34 -5.82 8.04 -5.74
C ASP A 34 -4.45 7.47 -6.18
N ASN A 35 -4.34 6.14 -6.29
CA ASN A 35 -3.12 5.51 -6.78
C ASN A 35 -2.78 5.91 -8.22
N VAL A 36 -3.78 5.96 -9.10
CA VAL A 36 -3.58 6.40 -10.48
C VAL A 36 -3.22 7.88 -10.53
N ALA A 37 -3.88 8.73 -9.73
CA ALA A 37 -3.56 10.15 -9.63
C ALA A 37 -2.12 10.38 -9.18
N ASN A 38 -1.66 9.66 -8.14
CA ASN A 38 -0.28 9.72 -7.66
C ASN A 38 0.74 9.29 -8.73
N VAL A 39 0.45 8.25 -9.51
CA VAL A 39 1.33 7.84 -10.62
C VAL A 39 1.45 8.92 -11.68
N ILE A 40 0.34 9.58 -12.03
CA ILE A 40 0.35 10.69 -13.00
C ILE A 40 1.15 11.87 -12.43
N GLU A 41 1.00 12.19 -11.14
CA GLU A 41 1.77 13.24 -10.48
C GLU A 41 3.27 12.94 -10.50
N ILE A 42 3.69 11.75 -10.07
CA ILE A 42 5.09 11.31 -10.10
C ILE A 42 5.65 11.38 -11.52
N SER A 43 4.89 10.88 -12.50
CA SER A 43 5.27 10.90 -13.91
C SER A 43 5.55 12.32 -14.40
N LYS A 44 4.66 13.28 -14.09
CA LYS A 44 4.82 14.69 -14.44
C LYS A 44 5.98 15.36 -13.72
N ARG A 45 6.08 15.15 -12.40
CA ARG A 45 7.11 15.77 -11.55
C ARG A 45 8.51 15.34 -11.92
N GLU A 46 8.69 14.08 -12.31
CA GLU A 46 10.02 13.48 -12.52
C GLU A 46 10.35 13.28 -14.01
N GLY A 47 9.44 13.60 -14.92
CA GLY A 47 9.66 13.45 -16.36
C GLY A 47 9.82 12.00 -16.81
N ILE A 48 9.18 11.05 -16.13
CA ILE A 48 9.26 9.61 -16.44
C ILE A 48 7.92 9.07 -16.94
N PRO A 49 7.90 8.02 -17.79
CA PRO A 49 6.66 7.40 -18.22
C PRO A 49 5.91 6.74 -17.05
N THR A 50 4.57 6.68 -17.16
CA THR A 50 3.68 6.24 -16.09
C THR A 50 3.96 4.82 -15.57
N TYR A 51 4.43 3.90 -16.42
CA TYR A 51 4.79 2.55 -15.95
C TYR A 51 6.01 2.55 -15.01
N LYS A 52 6.98 3.47 -15.21
CA LYS A 52 8.11 3.64 -14.28
C LYS A 52 7.66 4.34 -13.00
N ALA A 53 6.79 5.35 -13.11
CA ALA A 53 6.21 6.02 -11.96
C ALA A 53 5.39 5.05 -11.08
N ALA A 54 4.64 4.12 -11.70
CA ALA A 54 3.93 3.05 -11.01
C ALA A 54 4.87 2.13 -10.20
N ASN A 55 6.00 1.71 -10.79
CA ASN A 55 7.00 0.92 -10.07
C ASN A 55 7.61 1.72 -8.90
N ARG A 56 7.97 2.99 -9.13
CA ARG A 56 8.53 3.85 -8.09
C ARG A 56 7.56 4.04 -6.91
N LEU A 57 6.27 4.28 -7.18
CA LEU A 57 5.24 4.38 -6.15
C LEU A 57 5.17 3.10 -5.29
N ALA A 58 5.21 1.93 -5.92
CA ALA A 58 5.17 0.65 -5.22
C ALA A 58 6.43 0.41 -4.37
N GLU A 59 7.62 0.62 -4.94
CA GLU A 59 8.91 0.48 -4.26
C GLU A 59 9.03 1.42 -3.05
N GLU A 60 8.61 2.68 -3.19
CA GLU A 60 8.60 3.64 -2.09
C GLU A 60 7.70 3.18 -0.95
N ARG A 61 6.50 2.67 -1.26
CA ARG A 61 5.57 2.16 -0.24
C ARG A 61 6.16 0.95 0.48
N ILE A 62 6.74 0.00 -0.25
CA ILE A 62 7.40 -1.18 0.33
C ILE A 62 8.52 -0.76 1.27
N ARG A 63 9.37 0.17 0.83
CA ARG A 63 10.48 0.70 1.63
C ARG A 63 9.98 1.38 2.91
N LYS A 64 9.00 2.28 2.80
CA LYS A 64 8.42 3.03 3.94
C LYS A 64 7.82 2.07 4.98
N ILE A 65 7.00 1.12 4.57
CA ILE A 65 6.42 0.12 5.47
C ILE A 65 7.50 -0.79 6.07
N GLY A 66 8.49 -1.17 5.28
CA GLY A 66 9.64 -1.95 5.73
C GLY A 66 10.40 -1.28 6.88
N GLU A 67 10.68 0.02 6.78
CA GLU A 67 11.34 0.79 7.84
C GLU A 67 10.49 0.90 9.11
N ILE A 68 9.19 1.13 8.99
CA ILE A 68 8.26 1.14 10.14
C ILE A 68 8.28 -0.22 10.86
N ASN A 69 8.24 -1.32 10.11
CA ASN A 69 8.27 -2.67 10.69
C ASN A 69 9.59 -2.97 11.40
N LYS A 70 10.73 -2.53 10.86
CA LYS A 70 12.04 -2.66 11.52
C LYS A 70 12.05 -1.93 12.86
N LEU A 71 11.51 -0.71 12.91
CA LEU A 71 11.41 0.06 14.15
C LEU A 71 10.53 -0.66 15.19
N ARG A 72 9.35 -1.15 14.77
CA ARG A 72 8.43 -1.90 15.64
C ARG A 72 9.12 -3.11 16.29
N VAL A 73 9.85 -3.91 15.51
CA VAL A 73 10.58 -5.08 16.01
C VAL A 73 11.67 -4.69 17.03
N LYS A 74 12.41 -3.61 16.78
CA LYS A 74 13.42 -3.11 17.72
C LYS A 74 12.81 -2.71 19.05
N VAL A 75 11.68 -1.98 19.03
CA VAL A 75 10.97 -1.56 20.24
C VAL A 75 10.46 -2.77 21.02
N SER A 76 9.80 -3.72 20.37
CA SER A 76 9.32 -4.95 21.02
C SER A 76 10.45 -5.74 21.68
N LYS A 77 11.61 -5.90 21.01
CA LYS A 77 12.78 -6.58 21.59
C LYS A 77 13.36 -5.83 22.80
N LYS A 78 13.39 -4.50 22.76
CA LYS A 78 13.87 -3.69 23.88
C LYS A 78 12.96 -3.82 25.10
N LEU A 79 11.65 -3.81 24.90
CA LEU A 79 10.66 -3.97 25.98
C LEU A 79 10.75 -5.37 26.61
N ALA A 80 10.86 -6.43 25.80
CA ALA A 80 11.02 -7.79 26.31
C ALA A 80 12.24 -7.94 27.24
N ARG A 81 13.40 -7.40 26.82
CA ARG A 81 14.65 -7.41 27.63
C ARG A 81 14.62 -6.55 28.89
N ALA A 82 13.72 -5.56 28.97
CA ALA A 82 13.56 -4.73 30.15
C ALA A 82 12.56 -5.32 31.16
N SER A 83 11.86 -6.39 30.75
CA SER A 83 10.89 -7.13 31.56
C SER A 83 11.50 -8.43 32.14
N GLU A 84 12.75 -8.73 31.78
CA GLU A 84 13.62 -9.78 32.32
C GLU A 84 14.56 -9.16 33.36
#